data_AF-A0A815Q8I2-F1
#
_entry.id   AF-A0A815Q8I2-F1
#
_cell.length_a   1.000
_cell.length_b   1.000
_cell.length_c   1.000
_cell.angle_alpha   90.00
_cell.angle_beta   90.00
_cell.angle_gamma   90.00
#
_symmetry.space_group_name_H-M   'P 1'
#
loop_
_entity.id
_entity.type
_entity.pdbx_description
1 polymer ?
#
loop_
_entity_poly.entity_id
_entity_poly.type
_entity_poly.pdbx_seq_one_letter_code
_entity_poly.pdbx_strand_id
1 'polypeptide(L)' 'MILLVCIYIYTPPWYDEELQAFAIGSDILYEDIRRLNLFPELIKATCSVLEAWDKSTLSATLLHLRSLD' A
#
# COMPACT_ATOMS: atom_id res chain seq x y z
N MET A 1 17.09 -1.95 -11.01
CA MET A 1 16.37 -2.34 -12.25
C MET A 1 15.78 -3.76 -12.22
N ILE A 2 16.27 -4.66 -11.35
CA ILE A 2 15.72 -6.03 -11.21
C ILE A 2 14.35 -6.06 -10.49
N LEU A 3 14.13 -5.18 -9.51
CA LEU A 3 12.85 -5.12 -8.77
C LEU A 3 11.65 -4.74 -9.65
N LEU A 4 11.87 -3.89 -10.67
CA LEU A 4 10.79 -3.35 -11.51
C LEU A 4 10.21 -4.42 -12.45
N VAL A 5 11.03 -5.38 -12.89
CA VAL A 5 10.64 -6.42 -13.86
C VAL A 5 9.79 -7.52 -13.21
N CYS A 6 10.08 -7.89 -11.96
CA CYS A 6 9.27 -8.90 -11.26
C CYS A 6 7.82 -8.44 -11.03
N ILE A 7 7.58 -7.14 -10.83
CA ILE A 7 6.26 -6.63 -10.43
C ILE A 7 5.24 -6.77 -11.57
N TYR A 8 5.61 -6.50 -12.82
CA TYR A 8 4.68 -6.57 -13.96
C TYR A 8 3.99 -7.92 -14.17
N ILE A 9 4.64 -9.03 -13.80
CA ILE A 9 4.11 -10.39 -14.03
C ILE A 9 3.09 -10.78 -12.95
N TYR A 10 3.22 -10.19 -11.76
CA TYR A 10 2.39 -10.52 -10.59
C TYR A 10 1.38 -9.43 -10.23
N THR A 11 1.52 -8.24 -10.82
CA THR A 11 0.56 -7.16 -10.67
C THR A 11 -0.64 -7.41 -11.60
N PRO A 12 -1.87 -7.37 -11.08
CA PRO A 12 -3.05 -7.55 -11.91
C PRO A 12 -3.23 -6.36 -12.87
N PRO A 13 -3.80 -6.57 -14.07
CA PRO A 13 -3.83 -5.55 -15.12
C PRO A 13 -4.61 -4.29 -14.74
N TRP A 14 -5.67 -4.43 -13.93
CA TRP A 14 -6.47 -3.30 -13.46
C TRP A 14 -5.68 -2.30 -12.60
N TYR A 15 -4.60 -2.75 -11.96
CA TYR A 15 -3.76 -1.88 -11.13
C TYR A 15 -2.95 -0.91 -12.01
N ASP A 16 -2.44 -1.39 -13.15
CA ASP A 16 -1.74 -0.52 -14.09
C ASP A 16 -2.69 0.47 -14.76
N GLU A 17 -3.94 0.06 -15.04
CA GLU A 17 -5.00 0.95 -15.54
C GLU A 17 -5.31 2.08 -14.54
N GLU A 18 -5.39 1.75 -13.24
CA GLU A 18 -5.60 2.71 -12.17
C GLU A 18 -4.44 3.70 -12.04
N LEU A 19 -3.19 3.21 -12.02
CA LEU A 19 -2.01 4.09 -11.96
C LEU A 19 -1.91 5.00 -13.19
N GLN A 20 -2.29 4.50 -14.37
CA GLN A 20 -2.35 5.30 -15.59
C GLN A 20 -3.41 6.40 -15.50
N ALA A 21 -4.57 6.12 -14.91
CA ALA A 21 -5.61 7.11 -14.68
C ALA A 21 -5.14 8.22 -13.72
N PHE A 22 -4.40 7.87 -12.66
CA PHE A 22 -3.79 8.85 -11.76
C PHE A 22 -2.72 9.70 -12.47
N ALA A 23 -1.86 9.09 -13.28
CA ALA A 23 -0.85 9.81 -14.05
C ALA A 23 -1.48 10.86 -14.97
N ILE A 24 -2.53 10.49 -15.70
CA ILE A 24 -3.29 11.41 -16.57
C ILE A 24 -3.97 12.51 -15.75
N GLY A 25 -4.58 12.16 -14.62
CA GLY A 25 -5.31 13.13 -13.79
C GLY A 25 -4.41 14.12 -13.03
N SER A 26 -3.15 13.75 -12.79
CA SER A 26 -2.19 14.55 -12.00
C SER A 26 -1.10 15.24 -12.83
N ASP A 27 -1.02 14.94 -14.14
CA ASP A 27 0.07 15.39 -15.03
C ASP A 27 1.47 14.96 -14.53
N ILE A 28 1.53 13.79 -13.87
CA ILE A 28 2.76 13.17 -13.36
C ILE A 28 3.09 11.96 -14.25
N LEU A 29 4.39 11.70 -14.44
CA LEU A 29 4.83 10.50 -15.16
C LEU A 29 4.36 9.23 -14.46
N TYR A 30 3.83 8.29 -15.23
CA TYR A 30 3.35 7.00 -14.74
C TYR A 30 4.43 6.27 -13.92
N GLU A 31 5.70 6.34 -14.33
CA GLU A 31 6.81 5.72 -13.61
C GLU A 31 7.00 6.30 -12.21
N ASP A 32 6.73 7.59 -12.02
CA ASP A 32 6.87 8.24 -10.71
C ASP A 32 5.72 7.89 -9.79
N ILE A 33 4.49 7.82 -10.32
CA ILE A 33 3.33 7.29 -9.59
C ILE A 33 3.57 5.84 -9.15
N ARG A 34 4.16 5.02 -10.02
CA ARG A 34 4.50 3.63 -9.71
C ARG A 34 5.62 3.53 -8.67
N ARG A 35 6.66 4.37 -8.74
CA ARG A 35 7.70 4.46 -7.70
C ARG A 35 7.12 4.88 -6.35
N LEU A 36 6.19 5.83 -6.35
CA LEU A 36 5.50 6.28 -5.15
C LEU A 36 4.73 5.15 -4.48
N ASN A 37 4.06 4.30 -5.26
CA ASN A 37 3.34 3.14 -4.72
C ASN A 37 4.26 2.07 -4.11
N LEU A 38 5.54 2.02 -4.52
CA LEU A 38 6.55 1.12 -3.96
C LEU A 38 7.36 1.77 -2.83
N PHE A 39 7.09 3.04 -2.52
CA PHE A 39 7.83 3.79 -1.51
C PHE A 39 7.79 3.12 -0.14
N PRO A 40 6.63 2.64 0.38
CA PRO A 40 6.57 1.96 1.69
C PRO A 40 7.47 0.73 1.77
N GLU A 41 7.54 -0.07 0.70
CA GLU A 41 8.39 -1.26 0.60
C GLU A 41 9.88 -0.88 0.55
N LEU A 42 10.21 0.21 -0.14
CA LEU A 42 11.59 0.68 -0.29
C LEU A 42 12.16 1.22 1.02
N ILE A 43 11.37 1.98 1.78
CA ILE A 43 11.81 2.55 3.07
C ILE A 43 11.67 1.56 4.23
N LYS A 44 11.03 0.41 4.01
CA LYS A 44 10.59 -0.53 5.06
C LYS A 44 9.77 0.20 6.13
N ALA A 45 8.69 0.85 5.68
CA ALA A 45 7.85 1.68 6.53
C ALA A 45 7.47 0.94 7.81
N THR A 46 7.67 1.60 8.95
CA THR A 46 7.39 1.01 10.26
C THR A 46 5.94 1.27 10.63
N CYS A 47 5.34 0.30 11.30
CA CYS A 47 4.01 0.48 11.85
C CYS A 47 3.92 -0.18 13.23
N SER A 48 3.13 0.44 14.09
CA SER A 48 2.72 -0.14 15.36
C SER A 48 1.28 -0.61 15.21
N VAL A 49 1.06 -1.91 15.36
CA VAL A 49 -0.27 -2.53 15.26
C VAL A 49 -0.69 -3.00 16.63
N LEU A 50 -1.92 -2.65 17.02
CA LEU A 50 -2.55 -3.11 18.25
C LEU A 50 -3.88 -3.77 17.92
N GLU A 51 -4.05 -4.99 18.43
CA GLU A 51 -5.29 -5.75 18.31
C GLU A 51 -5.77 -6.14 19.71
N ALA A 52 -7.06 -5.96 19.96
CA ALA A 52 -7.72 -6.37 21.19
C ALA A 52 -9.04 -7.08 20.87
N TRP A 53 -9.34 -8.18 21.56
CA TRP A 53 -10.48 -9.05 21.29
C TRP A 53 -11.14 -9.54 22.59
N ASP A 54 -12.43 -9.89 22.53
CA ASP A 54 -13.22 -10.48 23.61
C ASP A 54 -13.09 -9.69 24.92
N LYS A 55 -12.61 -10.31 26.00
CA LYS A 55 -12.53 -9.70 27.34
C LYS A 55 -11.62 -8.46 27.41
N SER A 56 -10.80 -8.23 26.38
CA SER A 56 -9.96 -7.05 26.26
C SER A 56 -10.70 -5.84 25.67
N THR A 57 -11.98 -5.96 25.30
CA THR A 57 -12.80 -4.86 24.76
C THR A 57 -14.16 -4.75 25.46
N LEU A 58 -14.70 -3.52 25.57
CA LEU A 58 -15.98 -3.28 26.26
C LEU A 58 -17.18 -3.97 25.58
N SER A 59 -17.07 -4.21 24.27
CA SER A 59 -18.12 -4.80 23.44
C SER A 59 -17.90 -6.28 23.12
N ALA A 60 -16.82 -6.90 23.61
CA ALA A 60 -16.37 -8.25 23.23
C ALA A 60 -16.13 -8.45 21.72
N THR A 61 -15.96 -7.36 20.96
CA THR A 61 -15.64 -7.38 19.52
C THR A 61 -14.16 -7.14 19.27
N LEU A 62 -13.66 -7.47 18.07
CA LEU A 62 -12.32 -7.13 17.63
C LEU A 62 -12.17 -5.61 17.48
N LEU A 63 -11.17 -5.05 18.13
CA LEU A 63 -10.63 -3.71 17.86
C LEU A 63 -9.26 -3.90 17.21
N HIS A 64 -9.09 -3.38 16.00
CA HIS A 64 -7.81 -3.37 15.27
C HIS A 64 -7.42 -1.91 15.01
N LEU A 65 -6.24 -1.52 15.46
CA LEU A 65 -5.68 -0.19 15.30
C LEU A 65 -4.26 -0.28 14.72
N ARG A 66 -3.92 0.65 13.83
CA ARG A 66 -2.56 0.80 13.30
C ARG A 66 -2.13 2.26 13.32
N SER A 67 -0.92 2.51 13.83
CA SER A 67 -0.17 3.73 13.60
C SER A 67 0.81 3.49 12.45
N LEU A 68 0.83 4.40 11.49
CA LEU A 68 1.81 4.42 10.41
C LEU A 68 2.78 5.58 10.69
N ASP A 69 4.06 5.25 10.84
CA ASP A 69 5.12 6.23 11.13
C ASP A 69 5.74 6.80 9.85
#